data_AF-A0A953ULH5-F1
#
_entry.id   AF-A0A953ULH5-F1
#
_cell.length_a   1.000
_cell.length_b   1.000
_cell.length_c   1.000
_cell.angle_alpha   90.00
_cell.angle_beta   90.00
_cell.angle_gamma   90.00
#
_symmetry.space_group_name_H-M   'P 1'
#
loop_
_entity.id
_entity.type
_entity.pdbx_description
1 polymer ?
#
loop_
_entity_poly.entity_id
_entity_poly.type
_entity_poly.pdbx_seq_one_letter_code
_entity_poly.pdbx_strand_id
1 'polypeptide(L)'
;MKLTTVALLLSTAGLAAEVPKIWDDKALADWATPVAGLNIRPGHFSEREYYAAPVDNLRTYPVYDPEREPVGYWETLQKKTPEPLVEIGRPRSAADWVRDGRRVFEELDFQRSRLYDPQIIAMARSQGEVKKSRATVLGDGTLFGLRWVVTAKGIALSLSACALCHTRIMPDGSLLRGAPRNTAVRALAVPLTAQATAVLFPGDSSQIADYRSFGVPWINPDIHEELNTMQPADLKLLNSRPAGVFARFNGSPFYPSKVPDLIGVASRKYFDHTATHRQRGIGDLMRYAALVMTADSADFGRFKMFADHQRRVLYRYPDELLYALATYLYSLEPPPNPNPFDERAAAGEKIFAREGCTLCHTPPLYTSNKLTLAQGFTPPKEHFKILDILDACVGTDPNLALKTRKGTGYYKPPSLKGVWYRGLYLHDGSVASLEEMFDPGRLSDDHVPGGFKGYKIEHRAIPGHEFGLRLSPEDRARLIAFLRTL
;
A
#
# COMPACT_ATOMS: atom_id res chain seq x y z
N MET A 1 -2.63 41.47 -20.97
CA MET A 1 -4.08 41.20 -20.85
C MET A 1 -4.29 40.54 -19.49
N LYS A 2 -4.85 41.26 -18.51
CA LYS A 2 -4.99 40.78 -17.13
C LYS A 2 -6.09 39.71 -17.07
N LEU A 3 -5.72 38.46 -16.75
CA LEU A 3 -6.69 37.41 -16.44
C LEU A 3 -7.06 37.50 -14.96
N THR A 4 -8.29 37.90 -14.70
CA THR A 4 -8.91 37.94 -13.39
C THR A 4 -9.30 36.52 -12.99
N THR A 5 -8.61 35.95 -12.01
CA THR A 5 -8.97 34.65 -11.42
C THR A 5 -10.24 34.82 -10.59
N VAL A 6 -11.37 34.32 -11.10
CA VAL A 6 -12.60 34.18 -10.34
C VAL A 6 -12.45 32.97 -9.42
N ALA A 7 -12.23 33.22 -8.13
CA ALA A 7 -12.31 32.20 -7.10
C ALA A 7 -13.79 31.83 -6.90
N LEU A 8 -14.17 30.64 -7.38
CA LEU A 8 -15.50 30.09 -7.15
C LEU A 8 -15.56 29.59 -5.69
N LEU A 9 -16.10 30.42 -4.80
CA LEU A 9 -16.50 30.01 -3.44
C LEU A 9 -17.71 29.07 -3.56
N LEU A 10 -17.45 27.76 -3.55
CA LEU A 10 -18.48 26.75 -3.33
C LEU A 10 -18.90 26.82 -1.85
N SER A 11 -20.03 27.48 -1.60
CA SER A 11 -20.76 27.31 -0.35
C SER A 11 -21.39 25.91 -0.39
N THR A 12 -20.96 25.03 0.51
CA THR A 12 -21.58 23.72 0.72
C THR A 12 -22.18 23.69 2.12
N ALA A 13 -23.35 24.29 2.28
CA ALA A 13 -24.31 23.80 3.26
C ALA A 13 -24.79 22.42 2.78
N GLY A 14 -23.95 21.40 2.97
CA GLY A 14 -24.16 20.05 2.46
C GLY A 14 -25.04 19.23 3.39
N LEU A 15 -26.14 18.70 2.84
CA LEU A 15 -26.90 17.58 3.41
C LEU A 15 -25.93 16.52 3.98
N ALA A 16 -26.25 15.96 5.15
CA ALA A 16 -25.47 14.87 5.73
C ALA A 16 -25.33 13.75 4.69
N ALA A 17 -24.09 13.45 4.28
CA ALA A 17 -23.86 12.40 3.30
C ALA A 17 -24.33 11.06 3.87
N GLU A 18 -25.28 10.42 3.20
CA GLU A 18 -25.70 9.07 3.53
C GLU A 18 -24.52 8.11 3.26
N VAL A 19 -24.12 7.37 4.28
CA VAL A 19 -22.99 6.45 4.16
C VAL A 19 -23.43 5.25 3.32
N PRO A 20 -22.77 5.00 2.17
CA PRO A 20 -23.20 3.92 1.30
C PRO A 20 -22.86 2.57 1.92
N LYS A 21 -23.74 1.60 1.72
CA LYS A 21 -23.43 0.19 1.92
C LYS A 21 -22.26 -0.20 1.01
N ILE A 22 -21.16 -0.68 1.58
CA ILE A 22 -19.92 -0.86 0.80
C ILE A 22 -19.81 -2.23 0.15
N TRP A 23 -20.24 -3.31 0.80
CA TRP A 23 -20.01 -4.67 0.29
C TRP A 23 -21.25 -5.21 -0.40
N ASP A 24 -21.42 -4.85 -1.67
CA ASP A 24 -22.60 -5.13 -2.50
C ASP A 24 -22.23 -6.10 -3.62
N ASP A 25 -22.98 -7.21 -3.76
CA ASP A 25 -22.66 -8.28 -4.72
C ASP A 25 -22.65 -7.76 -6.17
N LYS A 26 -23.55 -6.82 -6.49
CA LYS A 26 -23.63 -6.21 -7.83
C LYS A 26 -22.38 -5.37 -8.13
N ALA A 27 -21.92 -4.57 -7.18
CA ALA A 27 -20.75 -3.74 -7.34
C ALA A 27 -19.45 -4.56 -7.38
N LEU A 28 -19.42 -5.74 -6.75
CA LEU A 28 -18.27 -6.65 -6.74
C LEU A 28 -18.12 -7.42 -8.07
N ALA A 29 -19.22 -7.72 -8.75
CA ALA A 29 -19.26 -8.62 -9.92
C ALA A 29 -18.29 -8.23 -11.07
N ASP A 30 -18.04 -6.93 -11.27
CA ASP A 30 -17.19 -6.41 -12.34
C ASP A 30 -15.98 -5.58 -11.84
N TRP A 31 -15.76 -5.56 -10.53
CA TRP A 31 -14.82 -4.65 -9.89
C TRP A 31 -13.34 -4.98 -10.16
N ALA A 32 -12.98 -6.25 -9.98
CA ALA A 32 -11.60 -6.71 -10.10
C ALA A 32 -11.26 -7.11 -11.54
N THR A 33 -10.18 -6.60 -12.11
CA THR A 33 -9.64 -6.98 -13.42
C THR A 33 -9.32 -8.49 -13.45
N PRO A 34 -9.59 -9.21 -14.55
CA PRO A 34 -9.21 -10.61 -14.67
C PRO A 34 -7.72 -10.85 -14.44
N VAL A 35 -7.35 -11.91 -13.71
CA VAL A 35 -5.95 -12.29 -13.51
C VAL A 35 -5.37 -12.95 -14.76
N ALA A 36 -4.12 -12.65 -15.10
CA ALA A 36 -3.52 -13.03 -16.38
C ALA A 36 -3.53 -14.53 -16.63
N GLY A 37 -3.15 -15.33 -15.62
CA GLY A 37 -2.96 -16.77 -15.79
C GLY A 37 -4.26 -17.57 -15.96
N LEU A 38 -5.42 -17.01 -15.63
CA LEU A 38 -6.70 -17.70 -15.68
C LEU A 38 -7.75 -16.99 -16.53
N ASN A 39 -7.56 -15.71 -16.83
CA ASN A 39 -8.56 -14.86 -17.47
C ASN A 39 -9.92 -14.87 -16.74
N ILE A 40 -9.90 -14.90 -15.41
CA ILE A 40 -11.08 -14.80 -14.55
C ILE A 40 -10.87 -13.71 -13.51
N ARG A 41 -11.97 -13.16 -13.01
CA ARG A 41 -11.93 -12.23 -11.87
C ARG A 41 -11.71 -13.02 -10.57
N PRO A 42 -10.90 -12.51 -9.62
CA PRO A 42 -10.86 -13.06 -8.27
C PRO A 42 -12.26 -13.08 -7.64
N GLY A 43 -12.54 -14.11 -6.85
CA GLY A 43 -13.77 -14.19 -6.07
C GLY A 43 -13.75 -13.27 -4.87
N HIS A 44 -14.94 -13.05 -4.31
CA HIS A 44 -15.17 -12.27 -3.10
C HIS A 44 -16.11 -13.03 -2.17
N PHE A 45 -16.06 -12.73 -0.87
CA PHE A 45 -17.16 -13.08 0.02
C PHE A 45 -18.44 -12.39 -0.47
N SER A 46 -19.57 -13.08 -0.38
CA SER A 46 -20.87 -12.47 -0.65
C SER A 46 -21.18 -11.35 0.34
N GLU A 47 -22.06 -10.44 -0.06
CA GLU A 47 -22.66 -9.42 0.79
C GLU A 47 -23.19 -10.02 2.11
N ARG A 48 -23.87 -11.17 2.04
CA ARG A 48 -24.38 -11.86 3.23
C ARG A 48 -23.25 -12.34 4.16
N GLU A 49 -22.21 -12.96 3.60
CA GLU A 49 -21.04 -13.42 4.39
C GLU A 49 -20.33 -12.23 5.05
N TYR A 50 -20.15 -11.12 4.32
CA TYR A 50 -19.49 -9.93 4.85
C TYR A 50 -20.27 -9.29 5.99
N TYR A 51 -21.56 -8.99 5.80
CA TYR A 51 -22.34 -8.28 6.82
C TYR A 51 -22.72 -9.15 8.03
N ALA A 52 -22.66 -10.47 7.92
CA ALA A 52 -22.78 -11.40 9.05
C ALA A 52 -21.56 -11.39 9.99
N ALA A 53 -20.41 -10.88 9.54
CA ALA A 53 -19.20 -10.83 10.35
C ALA A 53 -19.33 -9.85 11.52
N PRO A 54 -18.67 -10.15 12.67
CA PRO A 54 -18.66 -9.24 13.81
C PRO A 54 -17.95 -7.93 13.45
N VAL A 55 -18.37 -6.85 14.10
CA VAL A 55 -17.82 -5.51 13.88
C VAL A 55 -16.63 -5.26 14.81
N ASP A 56 -15.52 -4.78 14.25
CA ASP A 56 -14.41 -4.21 15.00
C ASP A 56 -14.39 -2.69 14.81
N ASN A 57 -14.37 -1.94 15.91
CA ASN A 57 -14.36 -0.48 15.91
C ASN A 57 -13.67 0.02 17.18
N LEU A 58 -12.59 -0.61 17.62
CA LEU A 58 -11.94 -0.26 18.88
C LEU A 58 -10.94 0.89 18.70
N ARG A 59 -11.02 1.87 19.60
CA ARG A 59 -9.99 2.89 19.75
C ARG A 59 -8.70 2.26 20.24
N THR A 60 -7.59 2.77 19.73
CA THR A 60 -6.25 2.34 20.12
C THR A 60 -5.46 3.54 20.62
N TYR A 61 -4.31 3.29 21.24
CA TYR A 61 -3.50 4.30 21.89
C TYR A 61 -2.02 4.11 21.50
N PRO A 62 -1.21 5.18 21.46
CA PRO A 62 0.19 5.06 21.08
C PRO A 62 0.99 4.23 22.09
N VAL A 63 2.01 3.52 21.61
CA VAL A 63 3.05 2.98 22.49
C VAL A 63 4.16 4.02 22.57
N TYR A 64 4.62 4.36 23.78
CA TYR A 64 5.72 5.30 23.97
C TYR A 64 7.05 4.58 24.13
N ASP A 65 8.14 5.24 23.74
CA ASP A 65 9.45 4.93 24.30
C ASP A 65 9.36 5.08 25.83
N PRO A 66 9.77 4.08 26.63
CA PRO A 66 9.59 4.11 28.08
C PRO A 66 10.19 5.34 28.77
N GLU A 67 11.28 5.92 28.27
CA GLU A 67 11.87 7.16 28.81
C GLU A 67 11.05 8.42 28.45
N ARG A 68 10.08 8.31 27.54
CA ARG A 68 9.22 9.40 27.05
C ARG A 68 7.74 9.15 27.29
N GLU A 69 7.37 8.07 27.98
CA GLU A 69 6.00 7.76 28.33
C GLU A 69 5.45 8.83 29.30
N PRO A 70 4.30 9.45 29.02
CA PRO A 70 3.69 10.40 29.95
C PRO A 70 3.43 9.76 31.31
N VAL A 71 3.69 10.48 32.40
CA VAL A 71 3.49 9.99 33.77
C VAL A 71 2.05 9.52 33.97
N GLY A 72 1.87 8.28 34.44
CA GLY A 72 0.55 7.69 34.70
C GLY A 72 -0.16 7.16 33.45
N TYR A 73 0.47 7.19 32.27
CA TYR A 73 -0.17 6.79 31.01
C TYR A 73 -0.61 5.33 31.02
N TRP A 74 0.26 4.41 31.42
CA TRP A 74 -0.04 2.98 31.45
C TRP A 74 -1.14 2.65 32.46
N GLU A 75 -1.07 3.20 33.65
CA GLU A 75 -2.08 3.03 34.71
C GLU A 75 -3.43 3.57 34.25
N THR A 76 -3.43 4.64 33.47
CA THR A 76 -4.63 5.19 32.83
C THR A 76 -5.22 4.20 31.83
N LEU A 77 -4.40 3.60 30.96
CA LEU A 77 -4.87 2.58 30.01
C LEU A 77 -5.44 1.35 30.73
N GLN A 78 -4.83 0.92 31.84
CA GLN A 78 -5.29 -0.23 32.63
C GLN A 78 -6.67 -0.02 33.26
N LYS A 79 -7.02 1.23 33.59
CA LYS A 79 -8.32 1.60 34.16
C LYS A 79 -9.38 1.95 33.11
N LYS A 80 -8.99 2.03 31.84
CA LYS A 80 -9.86 2.48 30.76
C LYS A 80 -10.78 1.36 30.32
N THR A 81 -12.02 1.70 29.98
CA THR A 81 -12.93 0.79 29.27
C THR A 81 -12.70 0.89 27.76
N PRO A 82 -12.96 -0.18 26.99
CA PRO A 82 -12.91 -0.11 25.52
C PRO A 82 -13.83 0.99 24.98
N GLU A 83 -13.35 1.73 24.00
CA GLU A 83 -14.07 2.86 23.37
C GLU A 83 -14.17 2.65 21.86
N PRO A 84 -15.21 3.18 21.21
CA PRO A 84 -15.30 3.17 19.76
C PRO A 84 -14.23 4.08 19.12
N LEU A 85 -13.62 3.65 18.03
CA LEU A 85 -12.69 4.47 17.24
C LEU A 85 -13.44 5.61 16.53
N VAL A 86 -14.59 5.29 15.95
CA VAL A 86 -15.54 6.25 15.38
C VAL A 86 -16.93 6.02 15.92
N GLU A 87 -17.69 7.09 16.13
CA GLU A 87 -19.10 6.99 16.51
C GLU A 87 -19.95 6.55 15.31
N ILE A 88 -20.98 5.75 15.55
CA ILE A 88 -21.86 5.20 14.52
C ILE A 88 -23.26 5.82 14.65
N GLY A 89 -23.92 6.09 13.53
CA GLY A 89 -25.29 6.62 13.51
C GLY A 89 -25.46 8.09 13.90
N ARG A 90 -24.36 8.86 14.03
CA ARG A 90 -24.44 10.31 14.27
C ARG A 90 -24.33 11.12 12.98
N PRO A 91 -25.12 12.20 12.81
CA PRO A 91 -24.92 13.16 11.73
C PRO A 91 -23.51 13.76 11.78
N ARG A 92 -22.91 13.93 10.60
CA ARG A 92 -21.55 14.46 10.44
C ARG A 92 -21.52 15.47 9.30
N SER A 93 -20.76 16.54 9.48
CA SER A 93 -20.34 17.41 8.37
C SER A 93 -19.22 16.75 7.55
N ALA A 94 -18.91 17.31 6.37
CA ALA A 94 -17.75 16.87 5.58
C ALA A 94 -16.43 16.99 6.37
N ALA A 95 -16.28 18.04 7.18
CA ALA A 95 -15.10 18.24 8.02
C ALA A 95 -15.01 17.19 9.15
N ASP A 96 -16.15 16.80 9.73
CA ASP A 96 -16.19 15.73 10.73
C ASP A 96 -15.74 14.39 10.14
N TRP A 97 -16.16 14.08 8.91
CA TRP A 97 -15.72 12.87 8.20
C TRP A 97 -14.21 12.85 7.94
N VAL A 98 -13.63 13.98 7.53
CA VAL A 98 -12.17 14.10 7.34
C VAL A 98 -11.43 13.93 8.67
N ARG A 99 -11.91 14.56 9.75
CA ARG A 99 -11.32 14.43 11.10
C ARG A 99 -11.36 12.99 11.59
N ASP A 100 -12.52 12.34 11.50
CA ASP A 100 -12.68 10.95 11.92
C ASP A 100 -11.86 10.01 11.03
N GLY A 101 -11.78 10.29 9.73
CA GLY A 101 -10.96 9.53 8.79
C GLY A 101 -9.47 9.62 9.08
N ARG A 102 -8.97 10.80 9.48
CA ARG A 102 -7.58 10.96 9.93
C ARG A 102 -7.31 10.10 11.15
N ARG A 103 -8.24 10.08 12.11
CA ARG A 103 -8.16 9.24 13.31
C ARG A 103 -8.13 7.76 12.93
N VAL A 104 -9.00 7.32 12.02
CA VAL A 104 -8.97 5.95 11.52
C VAL A 104 -7.61 5.64 10.87
N PHE A 105 -7.10 6.52 10.02
CA PHE A 105 -5.82 6.33 9.36
C PHE A 105 -4.65 6.16 10.35
N GLU A 106 -4.62 6.98 11.40
CA GLU A 106 -3.53 7.00 12.40
C GLU A 106 -3.67 5.90 13.46
N GLU A 107 -4.89 5.63 13.92
CA GLU A 107 -5.15 4.84 15.11
C GLU A 107 -5.65 3.42 14.80
N LEU A 108 -6.19 3.14 13.62
CA LEU A 108 -6.70 1.79 13.33
C LEU A 108 -5.56 0.76 13.40
N ASP A 109 -5.78 -0.36 14.09
CA ASP A 109 -4.86 -1.48 14.17
C ASP A 109 -5.30 -2.66 13.28
N PHE A 110 -4.36 -3.55 12.96
CA PHE A 110 -4.70 -4.86 12.43
C PHE A 110 -5.20 -5.74 13.57
N GLN A 111 -6.50 -5.97 13.68
CA GLN A 111 -7.10 -6.76 14.77
C GLN A 111 -6.47 -8.15 14.90
N ARG A 112 -6.04 -8.77 13.79
CA ARG A 112 -5.36 -10.07 13.79
C ARG A 112 -3.98 -10.04 14.47
N SER A 113 -3.36 -8.87 14.58
CA SER A 113 -2.06 -8.68 15.23
C SER A 113 -2.16 -8.40 16.74
N ARG A 114 -3.38 -8.29 17.29
CA ARG A 114 -3.61 -8.06 18.73
C ARG A 114 -3.07 -9.25 19.53
N LEU A 115 -2.09 -8.96 20.38
CA LEU A 115 -1.35 -9.94 21.18
C LEU A 115 -1.42 -9.54 22.66
N TYR A 116 -1.77 -10.52 23.50
CA TYR A 116 -1.99 -10.34 24.95
C TYR A 116 -0.90 -10.98 25.81
N ASP A 117 0.17 -11.48 25.18
CA ASP A 117 1.27 -12.13 25.89
C ASP A 117 1.98 -11.13 26.84
N PRO A 118 2.04 -11.42 28.15
CA PRO A 118 2.59 -10.49 29.12
C PRO A 118 4.10 -10.26 28.95
N GLN A 119 4.85 -11.24 28.44
CA GLN A 119 6.29 -11.08 28.19
C GLN A 119 6.53 -10.13 27.03
N ILE A 120 5.80 -10.28 25.92
CA ILE A 120 5.92 -9.38 24.77
C ILE A 120 5.44 -7.96 25.13
N ILE A 121 4.37 -7.83 25.91
CA ILE A 121 3.92 -6.54 26.43
C ILE A 121 5.00 -5.90 27.31
N ALA A 122 5.62 -6.67 28.21
CA ALA A 122 6.73 -6.18 29.04
C ALA A 122 7.96 -5.77 28.22
N MET A 123 8.27 -6.51 27.14
CA MET A 123 9.35 -6.14 26.21
C MET A 123 9.08 -4.79 25.53
N ALA A 124 7.86 -4.55 25.05
CA ALA A 124 7.50 -3.27 24.44
C ALA A 124 7.54 -2.09 25.43
N ARG A 125 7.49 -2.37 26.74
CA ARG A 125 7.61 -1.39 27.83
C ARG A 125 9.00 -1.34 28.46
N SER A 126 9.96 -2.13 27.98
CA SER A 126 11.32 -2.20 28.52
C SER A 126 12.28 -1.35 27.70
N GLN A 127 12.97 -0.39 28.34
CA GLN A 127 13.90 0.49 27.64
C GLN A 127 15.04 -0.26 26.95
N GLY A 128 15.54 -1.33 27.59
CA GLY A 128 16.59 -2.17 27.01
C GLY A 128 16.13 -2.86 25.73
N GLU A 129 14.92 -3.42 25.73
CA GLU A 129 14.35 -4.13 24.57
C GLU A 129 13.95 -3.17 23.45
N VAL A 130 13.39 -2.01 23.77
CA VAL A 130 13.11 -0.95 22.79
C VAL A 130 14.40 -0.50 22.09
N LYS A 131 15.47 -0.20 22.84
CA LYS A 131 16.79 0.15 22.28
C LYS A 131 17.36 -0.98 21.43
N LYS A 132 17.34 -2.22 21.92
CA LYS A 132 17.83 -3.42 21.21
C LYS A 132 17.07 -3.67 19.90
N SER A 133 15.76 -3.41 19.89
CA SER A 133 14.91 -3.61 18.70
C SER A 133 15.18 -2.59 17.59
N ARG A 134 15.86 -1.47 17.91
CA ARG A 134 16.04 -0.31 17.03
C ARG A 134 14.70 0.26 16.55
N ALA A 135 13.69 0.24 17.42
CA ALA A 135 12.39 0.84 17.16
C ALA A 135 12.54 2.29 16.70
N THR A 136 11.66 2.73 15.80
CA THR A 136 11.64 4.13 15.36
C THR A 136 10.84 4.95 16.36
N VAL A 137 11.51 5.82 17.10
CA VAL A 137 10.89 6.75 18.04
C VAL A 137 10.58 8.05 17.31
N LEU A 138 9.32 8.48 17.34
CA LEU A 138 8.86 9.71 16.71
C LEU A 138 9.19 10.94 17.59
N GLY A 139 9.04 12.13 17.00
CA GLY A 139 9.28 13.40 17.69
C GLY A 139 8.43 13.59 18.95
N ASP A 140 7.25 12.97 19.03
CA ASP A 140 6.35 12.98 20.20
C ASP A 140 6.65 11.88 21.24
N GLY A 141 7.67 11.05 21.01
CA GLY A 141 8.08 9.97 21.91
C GLY A 141 7.40 8.64 21.65
N THR A 142 6.55 8.54 20.63
CA THR A 142 5.84 7.31 20.31
C THR A 142 6.68 6.35 19.46
N LEU A 143 6.49 5.04 19.65
CA LEU A 143 7.09 3.99 18.85
C LEU A 143 6.25 3.81 17.57
N PHE A 144 6.83 4.19 16.44
CA PHE A 144 6.15 4.19 15.15
C PHE A 144 5.58 2.81 14.80
N GLY A 145 4.27 2.75 14.56
CA GLY A 145 3.58 1.56 14.10
C GLY A 145 3.07 0.62 15.18
N LEU A 146 3.42 0.82 16.46
CA LEU A 146 2.90 0.04 17.58
C LEU A 146 1.71 0.74 18.22
N ARG A 147 0.69 -0.03 18.63
CA ARG A 147 -0.51 0.46 19.29
C ARG A 147 -0.88 -0.40 20.49
N TRP A 148 -1.31 0.25 21.57
CA TRP A 148 -2.07 -0.39 22.64
C TRP A 148 -3.55 -0.44 22.28
N VAL A 149 -4.21 -1.55 22.52
CA VAL A 149 -5.64 -1.73 22.28
C VAL A 149 -6.30 -2.15 23.58
N VAL A 150 -7.14 -1.27 24.14
CA VAL A 150 -7.92 -1.58 25.34
C VAL A 150 -9.12 -2.42 24.91
N THR A 151 -9.20 -3.66 25.40
CA THR A 151 -10.27 -4.60 25.07
C THR A 151 -10.93 -5.15 26.34
N ALA A 152 -12.07 -5.83 26.18
CA ALA A 152 -12.69 -6.54 27.30
C ALA A 152 -11.81 -7.67 27.90
N LYS A 153 -10.80 -8.13 27.17
CA LYS A 153 -9.83 -9.15 27.62
C LYS A 153 -8.59 -8.56 28.31
N GLY A 154 -8.48 -7.23 28.37
CA GLY A 154 -7.28 -6.52 28.79
C GLY A 154 -6.64 -5.72 27.64
N ILE A 155 -5.42 -5.24 27.87
CA ILE A 155 -4.68 -4.42 26.90
C ILE A 155 -3.86 -5.33 25.99
N ALA A 156 -4.11 -5.26 24.68
CA ALA A 156 -3.27 -5.91 23.67
C ALA A 156 -2.22 -4.95 23.12
N LEU A 157 -1.08 -5.50 22.71
CA LEU A 157 -0.16 -4.86 21.77
C LEU A 157 -0.58 -5.22 20.33
N SER A 158 -0.52 -4.26 19.40
CA SER A 158 -0.94 -4.45 18.01
C SER A 158 -0.13 -3.57 17.05
N LEU A 159 -0.26 -3.82 15.74
CA LEU A 159 0.31 -3.03 14.67
C LEU A 159 -0.71 -2.07 14.06
N SER A 160 -0.31 -0.84 13.76
CA SER A 160 -1.12 0.11 12.99
C SER A 160 -1.42 -0.45 11.58
N ALA A 161 -2.68 -0.33 11.14
CA ALA A 161 -3.18 -0.89 9.89
C ALA A 161 -2.77 -0.06 8.66
N CYS A 162 -3.05 1.25 8.69
CA CYS A 162 -2.77 2.13 7.55
C CYS A 162 -1.45 2.87 7.73
N ALA A 163 -1.28 3.58 8.85
CA ALA A 163 -0.15 4.49 9.05
C ALA A 163 1.21 3.79 9.04
N LEU A 164 1.31 2.51 9.44
CA LEU A 164 2.56 1.74 9.40
C LEU A 164 3.15 1.64 7.98
N CYS A 165 2.30 1.51 6.97
CA CYS A 165 2.73 1.37 5.56
C CYS A 165 2.69 2.71 4.82
N HIS A 166 1.71 3.56 5.13
CA HIS A 166 1.40 4.77 4.39
C HIS A 166 1.80 6.07 5.10
N THR A 167 2.82 6.04 5.97
CA THR A 167 3.37 7.27 6.55
C THR A 167 4.87 7.33 6.33
N ARG A 168 5.32 8.45 5.74
CA ARG A 168 6.74 8.78 5.58
C ARG A 168 7.18 9.74 6.68
N ILE A 169 8.36 9.50 7.25
CA ILE A 169 9.02 10.46 8.14
C ILE A 169 9.90 11.37 7.29
N MET A 170 9.60 12.66 7.30
CA MET A 170 10.34 13.67 6.54
C MET A 170 11.65 14.06 7.25
N PRO A 171 12.61 14.70 6.56
CA PRO A 171 13.90 15.08 7.17
C PRO A 171 13.79 15.97 8.40
N ASP A 172 12.74 16.79 8.49
CA ASP A 172 12.42 17.65 9.64
C ASP A 172 11.69 16.92 10.78
N GLY A 173 11.48 15.61 10.65
CA GLY A 173 10.75 14.78 11.60
C GLY A 173 9.23 14.80 11.44
N SER A 174 8.67 15.60 10.52
CA SER A 174 7.24 15.64 10.27
C SER A 174 6.73 14.35 9.61
N LEU A 175 5.46 14.03 9.81
CA LEU A 175 4.83 12.82 9.28
C LEU A 175 4.00 13.16 8.03
N LEU A 176 4.48 12.72 6.87
CA LEU A 176 3.74 12.80 5.62
C LEU A 176 2.83 11.59 5.47
N ARG A 177 1.54 11.80 5.72
CA ARG A 177 0.49 10.78 5.67
C ARG A 177 0.06 10.52 4.23
N GLY A 178 -0.20 9.25 3.92
CA GLY A 178 -0.49 8.77 2.57
C GLY A 178 0.75 8.33 1.79
N ALA A 179 1.92 8.93 2.06
CA ALA A 179 3.14 8.60 1.34
C ALA A 179 3.69 7.21 1.73
N PRO A 180 4.39 6.50 0.82
CA PRO A 180 5.05 5.24 1.14
C PRO A 180 6.06 5.42 2.27
N ARG A 181 6.04 4.51 3.25
CA ARG A 181 7.00 4.55 4.37
C ARG A 181 8.45 4.49 3.90
N ASN A 182 9.33 5.12 4.67
CA ASN A 182 10.79 5.07 4.51
C ASN A 182 11.52 4.47 5.71
N THR A 183 10.78 3.89 6.65
CA THR A 183 11.32 3.23 7.85
C THR A 183 11.05 1.72 7.83
N ALA A 184 12.00 0.97 8.37
CA ALA A 184 11.87 -0.48 8.47
C ALA A 184 10.91 -0.87 9.60
N VAL A 185 10.18 -1.97 9.40
CA VAL A 185 9.47 -2.65 10.49
C VAL A 185 10.51 -3.35 11.35
N ARG A 186 10.47 -3.13 12.67
CA ARG A 186 11.53 -3.50 13.62
C ARG A 186 11.17 -4.72 14.47
N ALA A 187 12.12 -5.21 15.27
CA ALA A 187 12.01 -6.52 15.95
C ALA A 187 10.75 -6.66 16.83
N LEU A 188 10.26 -5.59 17.47
CA LEU A 188 9.04 -5.62 18.29
C LEU A 188 7.77 -5.96 17.48
N ALA A 189 7.79 -5.80 16.15
CA ALA A 189 6.66 -6.13 15.28
C ALA A 189 6.65 -7.59 14.81
N VAL A 190 7.75 -8.33 14.98
CA VAL A 190 7.86 -9.74 14.57
C VAL A 190 6.81 -10.63 15.25
N PRO A 191 6.66 -10.65 16.59
CA PRO A 191 5.64 -11.48 17.24
C PRO A 191 4.21 -11.08 16.82
N LEU A 192 3.96 -9.78 16.55
CA LEU A 192 2.67 -9.27 16.09
C LEU A 192 2.33 -9.73 14.66
N THR A 193 3.35 -9.84 13.81
CA THR A 193 3.21 -10.36 12.44
C THR A 193 2.95 -11.87 12.47
N ALA A 194 3.69 -12.62 13.30
CA ALA A 194 3.46 -14.04 13.52
C ALA A 194 2.05 -14.32 14.06
N GLN A 195 1.57 -13.51 15.01
CA GLN A 195 0.20 -13.56 15.52
C GLN A 195 -0.82 -13.32 14.40
N ALA A 196 -0.61 -12.31 13.55
CA ALA A 196 -1.51 -12.03 12.43
C ALA A 196 -1.61 -13.16 11.41
N THR A 197 -0.49 -13.87 11.16
CA THR A 197 -0.44 -15.07 10.32
C THR A 197 -1.17 -16.24 11.00
N ALA A 198 -0.91 -16.51 12.28
CA ALA A 198 -1.54 -17.60 13.02
C ALA A 198 -3.07 -17.45 13.12
N VAL A 199 -3.57 -16.21 13.24
CA VAL A 199 -5.01 -15.93 13.24
C VAL A 199 -5.63 -16.12 11.84
N LEU A 200 -4.89 -15.81 10.78
CA LEU A 200 -5.39 -15.97 9.40
C LEU A 200 -5.36 -17.42 8.92
N PHE A 201 -4.35 -18.18 9.35
CA PHE A 201 -4.12 -19.57 8.97
C PHE A 201 -4.09 -20.49 10.20
N PRO A 202 -5.21 -20.60 10.94
CA PRO A 202 -5.26 -21.45 12.12
C PRO A 202 -4.97 -22.89 11.73
N GLY A 203 -4.02 -23.52 12.43
CA GLY A 203 -3.63 -24.92 12.23
C GLY A 203 -2.63 -25.18 11.11
N ASP A 204 -2.30 -24.18 10.28
CA ASP A 204 -1.27 -24.34 9.26
C ASP A 204 0.14 -24.18 9.87
N SER A 205 1.12 -24.91 9.31
CA SER A 205 2.53 -24.58 9.53
C SER A 205 2.87 -23.24 8.88
N SER A 206 4.00 -22.63 9.26
CA SER A 206 4.46 -21.39 8.63
C SER A 206 4.65 -21.54 7.12
N GLN A 207 5.15 -22.70 6.67
CA GLN A 207 5.35 -23.02 5.25
C GLN A 207 4.04 -23.08 4.48
N ILE A 208 3.02 -23.76 5.04
CA ILE A 208 1.70 -23.83 4.41
C ILE A 208 1.06 -22.45 4.38
N ALA A 209 1.16 -21.68 5.47
CA ALA A 209 0.65 -20.30 5.53
C ALA A 209 1.33 -19.40 4.49
N ASP A 210 2.64 -19.54 4.29
CA ASP A 210 3.40 -18.81 3.26
C ASP A 210 2.96 -19.22 1.85
N TYR A 211 2.85 -20.51 1.56
CA TYR A 211 2.34 -20.98 0.26
C TYR A 211 0.89 -20.51 0.02
N ARG A 212 0.00 -20.59 1.00
CA ARG A 212 -1.36 -20.03 0.88
C ARG A 212 -1.37 -18.52 0.70
N SER A 213 -0.35 -17.81 1.19
CA SER A 213 -0.19 -16.35 1.07
C SER A 213 0.34 -15.89 -0.29
N PHE A 214 1.09 -16.73 -1.01
CA PHE A 214 1.78 -16.30 -2.23
C PHE A 214 1.68 -17.27 -3.43
N GLY A 215 1.47 -18.57 -3.19
CA GLY A 215 1.41 -19.62 -4.20
C GLY A 215 0.42 -19.37 -5.33
N VAL A 216 0.78 -19.78 -6.53
CA VAL A 216 0.06 -19.58 -7.77
C VAL A 216 -0.14 -20.93 -8.46
N PRO A 217 -1.11 -21.75 -8.02
CA PRO A 217 -1.21 -23.17 -8.40
C PRO A 217 -1.58 -23.44 -9.88
N TRP A 218 -1.79 -22.39 -10.67
CA TRP A 218 -2.02 -22.48 -12.12
C TRP A 218 -0.79 -22.15 -12.95
N ILE A 219 0.33 -21.81 -12.33
CA ILE A 219 1.62 -21.60 -13.00
C ILE A 219 2.50 -22.83 -12.73
N ASN A 220 3.15 -23.34 -13.76
CA ASN A 220 4.09 -24.45 -13.65
C ASN A 220 5.39 -24.14 -14.40
N PRO A 221 6.56 -24.08 -13.74
CA PRO A 221 6.75 -24.22 -12.29
C PRO A 221 6.29 -22.98 -11.51
N ASP A 222 5.69 -23.17 -10.32
CA ASP A 222 5.42 -22.09 -9.37
C ASP A 222 6.61 -21.90 -8.42
N ILE A 223 7.32 -20.76 -8.56
CA ILE A 223 8.48 -20.43 -7.70
C ILE A 223 8.14 -20.43 -6.21
N HIS A 224 6.88 -20.20 -5.85
CA HIS A 224 6.46 -20.17 -4.44
C HIS A 224 6.44 -21.54 -3.79
N GLU A 225 6.51 -22.64 -4.55
CA GLU A 225 6.68 -23.98 -3.98
C GLU A 225 8.01 -24.10 -3.20
N GLU A 226 9.02 -23.29 -3.53
CA GLU A 226 10.27 -23.22 -2.77
C GLU A 226 10.06 -22.79 -1.31
N LEU A 227 9.00 -22.04 -1.00
CA LEU A 227 8.66 -21.62 0.37
C LEU A 227 8.37 -22.82 1.28
N ASN A 228 7.96 -23.96 0.71
CA ASN A 228 7.63 -25.16 1.48
C ASN A 228 8.85 -25.82 2.11
N THR A 229 10.03 -25.62 1.54
CA THR A 229 11.29 -26.28 1.96
C THR A 229 12.36 -25.29 2.41
N MET A 230 12.09 -23.98 2.28
CA MET A 230 13.01 -22.91 2.61
C MET A 230 13.36 -22.88 4.11
N GLN A 231 14.65 -22.75 4.42
CA GLN A 231 15.13 -22.66 5.79
C GLN A 231 14.82 -21.29 6.40
N PRO A 232 14.69 -21.17 7.74
CA PRO A 232 14.37 -19.89 8.39
C PRO A 232 15.34 -18.74 8.04
N ALA A 233 16.63 -19.04 7.88
CA ALA A 233 17.64 -18.05 7.47
C ALA A 233 17.38 -17.53 6.04
N ASP A 234 16.99 -18.42 5.13
CA ASP A 234 16.64 -18.09 3.76
C ASP A 234 15.33 -17.30 3.69
N LEU A 235 14.30 -17.68 4.47
CA LEU A 235 13.06 -16.90 4.59
C LEU A 235 13.31 -15.49 5.12
N LYS A 236 14.22 -15.35 6.09
CA LYS A 236 14.65 -14.03 6.59
C LYS A 236 15.34 -13.21 5.50
N LEU A 237 16.23 -13.84 4.71
CA LEU A 237 16.92 -13.19 3.60
C LEU A 237 15.95 -12.78 2.48
N LEU A 238 15.05 -13.69 2.08
CA LEU A 238 13.99 -13.44 1.10
C LEU A 238 13.12 -12.25 1.53
N ASN A 239 12.85 -12.12 2.82
CA ASN A 239 12.05 -11.02 3.36
C ASN A 239 12.82 -9.72 3.62
N SER A 240 14.15 -9.71 3.42
CA SER A 240 14.98 -8.52 3.53
C SER A 240 14.74 -7.60 2.32
N ARG A 241 14.14 -6.43 2.55
CA ARG A 241 13.76 -5.49 1.48
C ARG A 241 13.90 -4.04 1.98
N PRO A 242 14.10 -3.07 1.07
CA PRO A 242 14.04 -1.65 1.42
C PRO A 242 12.72 -1.28 2.10
N ALA A 243 12.77 -0.30 3.00
CA ALA A 243 11.56 0.26 3.58
C ALA A 243 10.64 0.81 2.50
N GLY A 244 9.37 0.38 2.51
CA GLY A 244 8.41 0.75 1.47
C GLY A 244 8.26 -0.29 0.36
N VAL A 245 8.99 -1.41 0.40
CA VAL A 245 8.78 -2.59 -0.46
C VAL A 245 8.35 -3.78 0.40
N PHE A 246 7.35 -4.53 -0.05
CA PHE A 246 6.81 -5.66 0.71
C PHE A 246 6.17 -6.73 -0.17
N ALA A 247 6.11 -7.95 0.38
CA ALA A 247 5.31 -9.05 -0.16
C ALA A 247 3.85 -8.85 0.27
N ARG A 248 3.01 -8.38 -0.66
CA ARG A 248 1.57 -8.25 -0.41
C ARG A 248 0.93 -9.64 -0.44
N PHE A 249 -0.08 -9.91 0.40
CA PHE A 249 -0.92 -11.10 0.27
C PHE A 249 -1.48 -11.22 -1.15
N ASN A 250 -1.51 -12.42 -1.72
CA ASN A 250 -1.77 -12.69 -3.15
C ASN A 250 -0.71 -12.13 -4.14
N GLY A 251 0.31 -11.41 -3.65
CA GLY A 251 1.50 -11.00 -4.39
C GLY A 251 2.60 -12.05 -4.28
N SER A 252 3.86 -11.62 -4.14
CA SER A 252 5.00 -12.53 -4.02
C SER A 252 6.12 -11.94 -3.16
N PRO A 253 6.84 -12.78 -2.39
CA PRO A 253 8.09 -12.39 -1.78
C PRO A 253 9.28 -12.34 -2.77
N PHE A 254 9.20 -13.07 -3.88
CA PHE A 254 10.20 -13.04 -4.95
C PHE A 254 9.98 -11.86 -5.90
N TYR A 255 8.71 -11.50 -6.11
CA TYR A 255 8.26 -10.38 -6.95
C TYR A 255 7.49 -9.37 -6.11
N PRO A 256 8.16 -8.62 -5.22
CA PRO A 256 7.49 -7.75 -4.27
C PRO A 256 6.89 -6.53 -4.97
N SER A 257 6.11 -5.78 -4.18
CA SER A 257 5.54 -4.52 -4.63
C SER A 257 5.97 -3.38 -3.70
N LYS A 258 6.22 -2.21 -4.28
CA LYS A 258 6.35 -0.96 -3.55
C LYS A 258 4.99 -0.55 -3.00
N VAL A 259 4.95 -0.05 -1.76
CA VAL A 259 3.77 0.60 -1.18
C VAL A 259 3.35 1.76 -2.10
N PRO A 260 2.08 1.80 -2.56
CA PRO A 260 1.57 2.95 -3.32
C PRO A 260 1.44 4.19 -2.44
N ASP A 261 1.74 5.36 -3.01
CA ASP A 261 1.37 6.64 -2.39
C ASP A 261 -0.16 6.79 -2.42
N LEU A 262 -0.83 7.21 -1.35
CA LEU A 262 -2.27 7.47 -1.33
C LEU A 262 -2.63 8.93 -1.62
N ILE A 263 -1.66 9.84 -1.63
CA ILE A 263 -1.91 11.25 -1.95
C ILE A 263 -2.38 11.37 -3.41
N GLY A 264 -3.51 12.03 -3.61
CA GLY A 264 -4.17 12.12 -4.92
C GLY A 264 -4.82 10.82 -5.39
N VAL A 265 -5.15 9.87 -4.50
CA VAL A 265 -5.85 8.64 -4.88
C VAL A 265 -7.21 8.91 -5.53
N ALA A 266 -7.90 9.99 -5.14
CA ALA A 266 -9.20 10.38 -5.70
C ALA A 266 -9.20 10.48 -7.25
N SER A 267 -8.07 10.85 -7.86
CA SER A 267 -7.95 11.04 -9.30
C SER A 267 -7.38 9.82 -10.04
N ARG A 268 -7.32 8.64 -9.41
CA ARG A 268 -6.73 7.42 -10.00
C ARG A 268 -7.83 6.45 -10.42
N LYS A 269 -7.63 5.73 -11.53
CA LYS A 269 -8.56 4.69 -11.99
C LYS A 269 -8.31 3.30 -11.41
N TYR A 270 -7.11 3.07 -10.86
CA TYR A 270 -6.67 1.76 -10.39
C TYR A 270 -5.81 1.89 -9.12
N PHE A 271 -6.00 0.98 -8.16
CA PHE A 271 -5.35 1.05 -6.85
C PHE A 271 -3.92 0.50 -6.83
N ASP A 272 -3.77 -0.81 -7.06
CA ASP A 272 -2.47 -1.51 -7.05
C ASP A 272 -1.71 -1.37 -8.38
N HIS A 273 -0.41 -1.66 -8.36
CA HIS A 273 0.48 -1.48 -9.53
C HIS A 273 0.04 -2.28 -10.75
N THR A 274 -0.55 -3.46 -10.52
CA THR A 274 -1.04 -4.36 -11.56
C THR A 274 -2.52 -4.15 -11.86
N ALA A 275 -3.12 -3.08 -11.36
CA ALA A 275 -4.50 -2.71 -11.67
C ALA A 275 -5.53 -3.83 -11.41
N THR A 276 -5.31 -4.63 -10.36
CA THR A 276 -6.23 -5.70 -9.95
C THR A 276 -7.59 -5.12 -9.63
N HIS A 277 -7.67 -3.96 -8.96
CA HIS A 277 -8.94 -3.34 -8.60
C HIS A 277 -9.08 -1.93 -9.18
N ARG A 278 -10.29 -1.65 -9.68
CA ARG A 278 -10.68 -0.36 -10.28
C ARG A 278 -11.20 0.60 -9.21
N GLN A 279 -11.15 1.89 -9.53
CA GLN A 279 -11.74 2.96 -8.74
C GLN A 279 -12.77 3.71 -9.60
N ARG A 280 -14.06 3.42 -9.38
CA ARG A 280 -15.20 4.11 -10.01
C ARG A 280 -15.73 5.25 -9.15
N GLY A 281 -15.40 5.23 -7.86
CA GLY A 281 -15.78 6.24 -6.87
C GLY A 281 -15.35 5.86 -5.46
N ILE A 282 -15.78 6.65 -4.46
CA ILE A 282 -15.38 6.47 -3.06
C ILE A 282 -15.73 5.09 -2.50
N GLY A 283 -16.86 4.52 -2.91
CA GLY A 283 -17.28 3.17 -2.50
C GLY A 283 -16.26 2.08 -2.86
N ASP A 284 -15.57 2.21 -4.00
CA ASP A 284 -14.51 1.26 -4.36
C ASP A 284 -13.26 1.42 -3.50
N LEU A 285 -12.95 2.63 -3.01
CA LEU A 285 -11.85 2.82 -2.06
C LEU A 285 -12.21 2.21 -0.70
N MET A 286 -13.46 2.37 -0.26
CA MET A 286 -13.97 1.72 0.97
C MET A 286 -13.91 0.19 0.84
N ARG A 287 -14.39 -0.37 -0.28
CA ARG A 287 -14.27 -1.81 -0.61
C ARG A 287 -12.83 -2.26 -0.63
N TYR A 288 -11.92 -1.50 -1.25
CA TYR A 288 -10.50 -1.85 -1.31
C TYR A 288 -9.88 -1.87 0.08
N ALA A 289 -10.21 -0.91 0.94
CA ALA A 289 -9.77 -0.90 2.33
C ALA A 289 -10.28 -2.13 3.10
N ALA A 290 -11.56 -2.48 2.97
CA ALA A 290 -12.11 -3.70 3.56
C ALA A 290 -11.44 -4.98 3.03
N LEU A 291 -11.27 -5.10 1.71
CA LEU A 291 -10.63 -6.23 1.05
C LEU A 291 -9.22 -6.47 1.61
N VAL A 292 -8.36 -5.45 1.61
CA VAL A 292 -6.94 -5.61 1.97
C VAL A 292 -6.72 -5.83 3.46
N MET A 293 -7.70 -5.51 4.32
CA MET A 293 -7.58 -5.70 5.77
C MET A 293 -8.25 -6.99 6.24
N THR A 294 -9.47 -7.28 5.77
CA THR A 294 -10.34 -8.30 6.41
C THR A 294 -11.09 -9.23 5.46
N ALA A 295 -11.29 -8.86 4.19
CA ALA A 295 -12.28 -9.50 3.32
C ALA A 295 -11.75 -10.04 1.97
N ASP A 296 -10.44 -10.27 1.83
CA ASP A 296 -9.89 -11.02 0.68
C ASP A 296 -10.22 -12.51 0.86
N SER A 297 -11.02 -13.09 -0.03
CA SER A 297 -11.43 -14.51 0.05
C SER A 297 -10.41 -15.46 -0.58
N ALA A 298 -9.41 -14.92 -1.28
CA ALA A 298 -8.38 -15.68 -1.98
C ALA A 298 -8.93 -16.82 -2.87
N ASP A 299 -10.08 -16.57 -3.51
CA ASP A 299 -10.72 -17.49 -4.46
C ASP A 299 -10.35 -17.11 -5.89
N PHE A 300 -9.93 -18.08 -6.69
CA PHE A 300 -9.58 -17.91 -8.10
C PHE A 300 -10.19 -19.05 -8.90
N GLY A 301 -11.49 -18.95 -9.21
CA GLY A 301 -12.23 -19.99 -9.90
C GLY A 301 -12.24 -21.28 -9.08
N ARG A 302 -11.65 -22.36 -9.63
CA ARG A 302 -11.52 -23.64 -8.91
C ARG A 302 -10.46 -23.63 -7.80
N PHE A 303 -9.55 -22.64 -7.81
CA PHE A 303 -8.44 -22.58 -6.86
C PHE A 303 -8.84 -21.77 -5.63
N LYS A 304 -9.09 -22.45 -4.51
CA LYS A 304 -9.37 -21.83 -3.21
C LYS A 304 -8.17 -21.96 -2.31
N MET A 305 -7.69 -20.82 -1.83
CA MET A 305 -6.38 -20.75 -1.20
C MET A 305 -6.47 -20.84 0.33
N PHE A 306 -7.65 -20.59 0.88
CA PHE A 306 -8.02 -20.96 2.24
C PHE A 306 -8.68 -22.33 2.28
N ALA A 307 -8.48 -23.08 3.37
CA ALA A 307 -9.33 -24.22 3.68
C ALA A 307 -10.75 -23.75 4.03
N ASP A 308 -11.75 -24.62 3.92
CA ASP A 308 -13.16 -24.23 4.15
C ASP A 308 -13.40 -23.58 5.51
N HIS A 309 -12.77 -24.08 6.58
CA HIS A 309 -12.89 -23.51 7.92
C HIS A 309 -12.15 -22.18 8.10
N GLN A 310 -11.16 -21.89 7.24
CA GLN A 310 -10.40 -20.64 7.22
C GLN A 310 -11.10 -19.56 6.38
N ARG A 311 -11.83 -19.97 5.34
CA ARG A 311 -12.51 -19.08 4.38
C ARG A 311 -13.74 -18.41 5.01
N ARG A 312 -13.51 -17.41 5.84
CA ARG A 312 -14.55 -16.59 6.49
C ARG A 312 -14.08 -15.17 6.74
N VAL A 313 -15.01 -14.23 6.77
CA VAL A 313 -14.74 -12.86 7.25
C VAL A 313 -14.69 -12.88 8.78
N LEU A 314 -13.48 -12.87 9.35
CA LEU A 314 -13.27 -12.94 10.81
C LEU A 314 -13.91 -11.77 11.55
N TYR A 315 -13.87 -10.60 10.94
CA TYR A 315 -14.47 -9.35 11.41
C TYR A 315 -14.56 -8.38 10.22
N ARG A 316 -15.40 -7.36 10.37
CA ARG A 316 -15.49 -6.23 9.44
C ARG A 316 -15.41 -4.92 10.19
N TYR A 317 -15.14 -3.86 9.45
CA TYR A 317 -15.28 -2.50 9.95
C TYR A 317 -16.69 -1.96 9.65
N PRO A 318 -17.22 -1.01 10.44
CA PRO A 318 -18.43 -0.28 10.08
C PRO A 318 -18.26 0.47 8.76
N ASP A 319 -19.35 0.61 8.00
CA ASP A 319 -19.32 1.33 6.72
C ASP A 319 -18.96 2.81 6.95
N GLU A 320 -19.39 3.40 8.08
CA GLU A 320 -19.04 4.76 8.49
C GLU A 320 -17.54 4.92 8.77
N LEU A 321 -16.90 3.90 9.36
CA LEU A 321 -15.45 3.91 9.59
C LEU A 321 -14.71 3.95 8.25
N LEU A 322 -15.13 3.10 7.30
CA LEU A 322 -14.53 3.04 5.97
C LEU A 322 -14.84 4.31 5.15
N TYR A 323 -16.02 4.90 5.33
CA TYR A 323 -16.38 6.19 4.72
C TYR A 323 -15.48 7.31 5.22
N ALA A 324 -15.31 7.39 6.54
CA ALA A 324 -14.43 8.38 7.17
C ALA A 324 -13.01 8.24 6.60
N LEU A 325 -12.46 7.02 6.62
CA LEU A 325 -11.14 6.73 6.07
C LEU A 325 -11.03 7.15 4.60
N ALA A 326 -11.97 6.73 3.75
CA ALA A 326 -11.94 7.05 2.32
C ALA A 326 -12.05 8.56 2.06
N THR A 327 -12.87 9.27 2.84
CA THR A 327 -13.02 10.74 2.77
C THR A 327 -11.71 11.44 3.12
N TYR A 328 -11.05 11.02 4.20
CA TYR A 328 -9.73 11.54 4.57
C TYR A 328 -8.66 11.23 3.51
N LEU A 329 -8.65 10.01 2.96
CA LEU A 329 -7.71 9.66 1.90
C LEU A 329 -7.93 10.50 0.62
N TYR A 330 -9.17 10.85 0.30
CA TYR A 330 -9.50 11.77 -0.80
C TYR A 330 -9.10 13.21 -0.51
N SER A 331 -9.01 13.62 0.76
CA SER A 331 -8.57 14.96 1.16
C SER A 331 -7.06 15.09 1.37
N LEU A 332 -6.27 14.04 1.14
CA LEU A 332 -4.81 14.10 1.30
C LEU A 332 -4.17 15.01 0.26
N GLU A 333 -3.40 15.98 0.74
CA GLU A 333 -2.61 16.89 -0.08
C GLU A 333 -1.11 16.55 0.00
N PRO A 334 -0.35 16.76 -1.08
CA PRO A 334 1.10 16.63 -1.04
C PRO A 334 1.72 17.73 -0.14
N PRO A 335 2.91 17.50 0.43
CA PRO A 335 3.60 18.55 1.16
C PRO A 335 4.08 19.63 0.18
N PRO A 336 4.38 20.85 0.67
CA PRO A 336 5.03 21.87 -0.14
C PRO A 336 6.28 21.31 -0.83
N ASN A 337 6.37 21.48 -2.16
CA ASN A 337 7.52 21.01 -2.91
C ASN A 337 8.70 21.97 -2.70
N PRO A 338 9.85 21.51 -2.17
CA PRO A 338 11.02 22.37 -1.99
C PRO A 338 11.75 22.68 -3.30
N ASN A 339 11.41 22.01 -4.41
CA ASN A 339 12.06 22.18 -5.70
C ASN A 339 11.29 23.22 -6.54
N PRO A 340 11.89 24.38 -6.85
CA PRO A 340 11.23 25.41 -7.64
C PRO A 340 11.14 25.03 -9.12
N PHE A 341 10.13 25.57 -9.81
CA PHE A 341 10.06 25.53 -11.27
C PHE A 341 10.84 26.71 -11.85
N ASP A 342 12.15 26.51 -12.03
CA ASP A 342 13.08 27.49 -12.61
C ASP A 342 13.30 27.27 -14.12
N GLU A 343 14.21 28.03 -14.74
CA GLU A 343 14.54 27.90 -16.17
C GLU A 343 15.03 26.50 -16.55
N ARG A 344 15.72 25.82 -15.63
CA ARG A 344 16.23 24.46 -15.84
C ARG A 344 15.09 23.45 -15.82
N ALA A 345 14.13 23.58 -14.89
CA ALA A 345 12.92 22.78 -14.88
C ALA A 345 12.04 23.05 -16.12
N ALA A 346 11.93 24.30 -16.57
CA ALA A 346 11.20 24.64 -17.79
C ALA A 346 11.83 24.00 -19.05
N ALA A 347 13.17 23.94 -19.12
CA ALA A 347 13.86 23.18 -20.18
C ALA A 347 13.61 21.67 -20.05
N GLY A 348 13.60 21.15 -18.82
CA GLY A 348 13.28 19.75 -18.52
C GLY A 348 11.87 19.34 -18.92
N GLU A 349 10.89 20.21 -18.77
CA GLU A 349 9.50 19.97 -19.21
C GLU A 349 9.42 19.80 -20.74
N LYS A 350 10.16 20.62 -21.49
CA LYS A 350 10.23 20.49 -22.95
C LYS A 350 10.86 19.16 -23.35
N ILE A 351 11.91 18.73 -22.64
CA ILE A 351 12.53 17.41 -22.84
C ILE A 351 11.53 16.30 -22.50
N PHE A 352 10.80 16.40 -21.39
CA PHE A 352 9.78 15.43 -21.01
C PHE A 352 8.73 15.23 -22.11
N ALA A 353 8.28 16.32 -22.75
CA ALA A 353 7.38 16.24 -23.89
C ALA A 353 8.05 15.63 -25.14
N ARG A 354 9.28 16.07 -25.45
CA ARG A 354 10.07 15.60 -26.62
C ARG A 354 10.35 14.10 -26.57
N GLU A 355 10.71 13.57 -25.40
CA GLU A 355 11.01 12.15 -25.19
C GLU A 355 9.73 11.28 -25.09
N GLY A 356 8.54 11.84 -25.34
CA GLY A 356 7.29 11.09 -25.37
C GLY A 356 6.74 10.69 -24.01
N CYS A 357 7.28 11.23 -22.91
CA CYS A 357 6.84 10.87 -21.55
C CYS A 357 5.34 11.19 -21.32
N THR A 358 4.80 12.20 -22.01
CA THR A 358 3.39 12.63 -21.92
C THR A 358 2.38 11.58 -22.42
N LEU A 359 2.82 10.61 -23.23
CA LEU A 359 1.97 9.51 -23.73
C LEU A 359 1.46 8.62 -22.58
N CYS A 360 2.31 8.38 -21.58
CA CYS A 360 2.00 7.56 -20.40
C CYS A 360 1.77 8.43 -19.15
N HIS A 361 2.51 9.54 -19.02
CA HIS A 361 2.48 10.43 -17.86
C HIS A 361 1.84 11.78 -18.20
N THR A 362 0.57 11.73 -18.59
CA THR A 362 -0.18 12.88 -19.11
C THR A 362 -0.53 13.92 -18.03
N PRO A 363 -0.18 15.21 -18.20
CA PRO A 363 -0.65 16.30 -17.33
C PRO A 363 -2.18 16.46 -17.34
N PRO A 364 -2.80 17.04 -16.29
CA PRO A 364 -2.18 17.58 -15.08
C PRO A 364 -1.92 16.52 -14.01
N LEU A 365 -2.34 15.26 -14.22
CA LEU A 365 -2.18 14.18 -13.23
C LEU A 365 -0.81 13.49 -13.33
N TYR A 366 -0.09 13.70 -14.42
CA TYR A 366 1.15 13.00 -14.80
C TYR A 366 1.00 11.48 -14.78
N THR A 367 -0.18 11.01 -15.19
CA THR A 367 -0.53 9.63 -15.48
C THR A 367 -1.68 9.66 -16.47
N SER A 368 -1.65 8.76 -17.44
CA SER A 368 -2.75 8.57 -18.40
C SER A 368 -3.96 7.88 -17.77
N ASN A 369 -3.80 7.29 -16.56
CA ASN A 369 -4.77 6.39 -15.94
C ASN A 369 -5.16 5.19 -16.83
N LYS A 370 -4.34 4.86 -17.83
CA LYS A 370 -4.47 3.67 -18.68
C LYS A 370 -3.64 2.51 -18.15
N LEU A 371 -3.69 1.39 -18.86
CA LEU A 371 -2.93 0.18 -18.56
C LEU A 371 -1.95 -0.14 -19.69
N THR A 372 -0.66 -0.22 -19.37
CA THR A 372 0.39 -0.74 -20.27
C THR A 372 0.52 -2.26 -20.10
N LEU A 373 1.04 -2.94 -21.11
CA LEU A 373 1.22 -4.39 -21.11
C LEU A 373 2.50 -4.78 -20.36
N ALA A 374 2.41 -5.85 -19.58
CA ALA A 374 3.59 -6.57 -19.13
C ALA A 374 4.25 -7.27 -20.32
N GLN A 375 5.58 -7.40 -20.29
CA GLN A 375 6.29 -8.11 -21.35
C GLN A 375 5.84 -9.57 -21.44
N GLY A 376 5.54 -10.02 -22.66
CA GLY A 376 5.05 -11.38 -22.91
C GLY A 376 3.55 -11.58 -22.67
N PHE A 377 2.80 -10.53 -22.34
CA PHE A 377 1.35 -10.61 -22.17
C PHE A 377 0.60 -10.18 -23.45
N THR A 378 -0.31 -11.02 -23.90
CA THR A 378 -1.24 -10.70 -24.99
C THR A 378 -2.66 -10.55 -24.41
N PRO A 379 -3.22 -9.33 -24.39
CA PRO A 379 -4.59 -9.10 -23.92
C PRO A 379 -5.63 -9.94 -24.67
N PRO A 380 -6.53 -10.63 -23.96
CA PRO A 380 -7.78 -11.12 -24.55
C PRO A 380 -8.55 -9.97 -25.21
N LYS A 381 -9.15 -10.23 -26.38
CA LYS A 381 -9.91 -9.19 -27.14
C LYS A 381 -10.98 -8.50 -26.30
N GLU A 382 -11.63 -9.24 -25.40
CA GLU A 382 -12.65 -8.70 -24.51
C GLU A 382 -12.12 -7.64 -23.54
N HIS A 383 -10.84 -7.67 -23.17
CA HIS A 383 -10.26 -6.70 -22.24
C HIS A 383 -10.32 -5.28 -22.82
N PHE A 384 -10.17 -5.10 -24.13
CA PHE A 384 -10.28 -3.79 -24.79
C PHE A 384 -11.68 -3.17 -24.71
N LYS A 385 -12.70 -3.95 -24.33
CA LYS A 385 -14.07 -3.44 -24.10
C LYS A 385 -14.32 -2.97 -22.67
N ILE A 386 -13.52 -3.45 -21.71
CA ILE A 386 -13.76 -3.25 -20.27
C ILE A 386 -12.64 -2.50 -19.54
N LEU A 387 -11.48 -2.34 -20.18
CA LEU A 387 -10.29 -1.68 -19.64
C LEU A 387 -9.77 -0.61 -20.60
N ASP A 388 -9.20 0.45 -20.02
CA ASP A 388 -8.52 1.50 -20.78
C ASP A 388 -7.07 1.07 -21.05
N ILE A 389 -6.87 0.26 -22.08
CA ILE A 389 -5.55 -0.28 -22.43
C ILE A 389 -4.80 0.72 -23.33
N LEU A 390 -3.56 1.01 -22.96
CA LEU A 390 -2.55 1.57 -23.84
C LEU A 390 -1.74 0.40 -24.38
N ASP A 391 -1.87 0.11 -25.68
CA ASP A 391 -1.18 -1.01 -26.34
C ASP A 391 0.32 -0.72 -26.51
N ALA A 392 1.01 -0.69 -25.37
CA ALA A 392 2.42 -0.42 -25.25
C ALA A 392 2.99 -1.30 -24.14
N CYS A 393 4.10 -1.98 -24.45
CA CYS A 393 4.95 -2.64 -23.48
C CYS A 393 6.23 -1.83 -23.34
N VAL A 394 6.59 -1.45 -22.12
CA VAL A 394 7.84 -0.73 -21.85
C VAL A 394 8.94 -1.63 -21.31
N GLY A 395 8.76 -2.95 -21.28
CA GLY A 395 9.81 -3.92 -20.91
C GLY A 395 10.19 -3.97 -19.44
N THR A 396 9.41 -3.36 -18.53
CA THR A 396 9.63 -3.53 -17.09
C THR A 396 9.41 -4.98 -16.67
N ASP A 397 10.03 -5.42 -15.57
CA ASP A 397 9.89 -6.78 -15.03
C ASP A 397 8.41 -7.27 -15.06
N PRO A 398 8.12 -8.41 -15.71
CA PRO A 398 6.74 -8.86 -15.88
C PRO A 398 6.24 -9.72 -14.71
N ASN A 399 7.09 -10.09 -13.75
CA ASN A 399 6.79 -11.17 -12.82
C ASN A 399 5.72 -10.77 -11.81
N LEU A 400 5.67 -9.52 -11.33
CA LEU A 400 4.55 -9.09 -10.48
C LEU A 400 3.20 -9.20 -11.22
N ALA A 401 3.16 -8.83 -12.50
CA ALA A 401 1.95 -8.84 -13.33
C ALA A 401 1.57 -10.23 -13.89
N LEU A 402 2.49 -11.19 -13.98
CA LEU A 402 2.25 -12.50 -14.60
C LEU A 402 2.40 -13.69 -13.66
N LYS A 403 3.21 -13.57 -12.60
CA LYS A 403 3.56 -14.68 -11.69
C LYS A 403 3.02 -14.51 -10.28
N THR A 404 1.95 -13.72 -10.11
CA THR A 404 1.27 -13.55 -8.82
C THR A 404 -0.24 -13.59 -8.98
N ARG A 405 -0.98 -13.77 -7.88
CA ARG A 405 -2.45 -13.79 -7.88
C ARG A 405 -3.09 -12.39 -7.92
N LYS A 406 -2.28 -11.33 -7.78
CA LYS A 406 -2.65 -9.95 -8.14
C LYS A 406 -2.24 -9.60 -9.58
N GLY A 407 -1.58 -10.51 -10.30
CA GLY A 407 -1.10 -10.28 -11.66
C GLY A 407 -2.23 -10.28 -12.68
N THR A 408 -2.45 -9.15 -13.36
CA THR A 408 -3.47 -9.00 -14.42
C THR A 408 -2.90 -9.01 -15.83
N GLY A 409 -1.56 -9.05 -15.96
CA GLY A 409 -0.85 -8.86 -17.23
C GLY A 409 -0.64 -7.40 -17.60
N TYR A 410 -1.08 -6.48 -16.74
CA TYR A 410 -0.95 -5.04 -16.95
C TYR A 410 -0.15 -4.37 -15.84
N TYR A 411 0.39 -3.20 -16.16
CA TYR A 411 0.85 -2.20 -15.21
C TYR A 411 0.14 -0.87 -15.45
N LYS A 412 -0.17 -0.14 -14.39
CA LYS A 412 -0.62 1.25 -14.51
C LYS A 412 0.59 2.20 -14.53
N PRO A 413 0.69 3.15 -15.48
CA PRO A 413 1.64 4.25 -15.38
C PRO A 413 1.37 5.04 -14.08
N PRO A 414 2.29 5.09 -13.11
CA PRO A 414 2.06 5.81 -11.86
C PRO A 414 1.99 7.31 -12.12
N SER A 415 1.21 8.05 -11.31
CA SER A 415 1.29 9.51 -11.31
C SER A 415 2.68 9.95 -10.88
N LEU A 416 3.30 10.87 -11.62
CA LEU A 416 4.59 11.45 -11.24
C LEU A 416 4.48 12.60 -10.22
N LYS A 417 3.26 13.04 -9.86
CA LYS A 417 3.12 14.03 -8.77
C LYS A 417 3.73 13.49 -7.48
N GLY A 418 4.54 14.27 -6.78
CA GLY A 418 5.23 13.86 -5.56
C GLY A 418 6.37 12.86 -5.78
N VAL A 419 6.85 12.71 -7.02
CA VAL A 419 7.95 11.76 -7.31
C VAL A 419 9.20 12.10 -6.50
N TRP A 420 9.43 13.38 -6.18
CA TRP A 420 10.58 13.86 -5.41
C TRP A 420 10.69 13.30 -3.98
N TYR A 421 9.58 12.98 -3.30
CA TYR A 421 9.61 12.45 -1.93
C TYR A 421 9.46 10.92 -1.86
N ARG A 422 9.13 10.24 -2.97
CA ARG A 422 8.74 8.82 -2.90
C ARG A 422 9.93 7.86 -2.87
N GLY A 423 11.04 8.17 -3.54
CA GLY A 423 12.17 7.24 -3.77
C GLY A 423 11.71 5.90 -4.38
N LEU A 424 12.59 4.89 -4.48
CA LEU A 424 12.25 3.49 -4.85
C LEU A 424 11.25 3.39 -6.02
N TYR A 425 11.67 3.74 -7.23
CA TYR A 425 10.84 3.74 -8.43
C TYR A 425 10.59 2.33 -8.98
N LEU A 426 9.72 2.28 -10.01
CA LEU A 426 9.10 1.07 -10.56
C LEU A 426 8.17 0.38 -9.54
N HIS A 427 7.52 -0.70 -9.99
CA HIS A 427 6.53 -1.41 -9.19
C HIS A 427 7.17 -2.21 -8.05
N ASP A 428 8.42 -2.65 -8.22
CA ASP A 428 9.18 -3.49 -7.28
C ASP A 428 10.09 -2.69 -6.34
N GLY A 429 10.27 -1.38 -6.62
CA GLY A 429 11.16 -0.51 -5.84
C GLY A 429 12.64 -0.82 -6.07
N SER A 430 13.01 -1.32 -7.25
CA SER A 430 14.40 -1.65 -7.61
C SER A 430 15.32 -0.44 -7.80
N VAL A 431 14.77 0.70 -8.24
CA VAL A 431 15.52 1.91 -8.56
C VAL A 431 15.41 2.93 -7.43
N ALA A 432 16.48 3.28 -6.73
CA ALA A 432 16.43 4.15 -5.56
C ALA A 432 16.25 5.64 -5.86
N SER A 433 16.76 6.13 -7.00
CA SER A 433 16.83 7.56 -7.33
C SER A 433 16.45 7.87 -8.78
N LEU A 434 16.16 9.14 -9.07
CA LEU A 434 15.88 9.56 -10.46
C LEU A 434 17.15 9.49 -11.29
N GLU A 435 18.30 9.73 -10.66
CA GLU A 435 19.62 9.55 -11.24
C GLU A 435 19.82 8.11 -11.73
N GLU A 436 19.52 7.11 -10.89
CA GLU A 436 19.59 5.70 -11.28
C GLU A 436 18.55 5.37 -12.35
N MET A 437 17.32 5.91 -12.24
CA MET A 437 16.26 5.68 -13.23
C MET A 437 16.68 6.04 -14.65
N PHE A 438 17.45 7.12 -14.79
CA PHE A 438 17.95 7.61 -16.08
C PHE A 438 19.40 7.23 -16.37
N ASP A 439 20.03 6.38 -15.56
CA ASP A 439 21.37 5.85 -15.83
C ASP A 439 21.30 4.66 -16.79
N PRO A 440 21.87 4.72 -18.00
CA PRO A 440 21.92 3.57 -18.90
C PRO A 440 22.68 2.39 -18.30
N GLY A 441 23.58 2.62 -17.34
CA GLY A 441 24.30 1.57 -16.62
C GLY A 441 23.37 0.58 -15.90
N ARG A 442 22.14 1.00 -15.54
CA ARG A 442 21.17 0.11 -14.88
C ARG A 442 20.73 -1.09 -15.73
N LEU A 443 20.97 -1.04 -17.05
CA LEU A 443 20.65 -2.12 -17.98
C LEU A 443 21.74 -3.20 -18.03
N SER A 444 22.89 -2.98 -17.40
CA SER A 444 23.96 -3.97 -17.31
C SER A 444 23.66 -5.04 -16.26
N ASP A 445 24.03 -6.29 -16.54
CA ASP A 445 23.91 -7.40 -15.59
C ASP A 445 24.79 -7.19 -14.34
N ASP A 446 25.88 -6.42 -14.46
CA ASP A 446 26.78 -6.08 -13.34
C ASP A 446 26.26 -4.91 -12.50
N HIS A 447 25.12 -4.30 -12.85
CA HIS A 447 24.52 -3.22 -12.07
C HIS A 447 24.14 -3.70 -10.67
N VAL A 448 24.39 -2.86 -9.66
CA VAL A 448 23.93 -3.09 -8.29
C VAL A 448 22.69 -2.24 -8.06
N PRO A 449 21.47 -2.82 -7.99
CA PRO A 449 20.26 -2.04 -7.75
C PRO A 449 20.37 -1.23 -6.46
N GLY A 450 20.05 0.07 -6.53
CA GLY A 450 20.00 0.94 -5.36
C GLY A 450 18.86 0.60 -4.40
N GLY A 451 17.80 -0.04 -4.92
CA GLY A 451 16.62 -0.48 -4.18
C GLY A 451 16.55 -1.99 -3.97
N PHE A 452 15.43 -2.60 -4.35
CA PHE A 452 15.23 -4.05 -4.22
C PHE A 452 16.09 -4.85 -5.20
N LYS A 453 16.98 -5.69 -4.65
CA LYS A 453 17.93 -6.50 -5.44
C LYS A 453 17.37 -7.83 -5.90
N GLY A 454 16.56 -8.50 -5.08
CA GLY A 454 16.15 -9.88 -5.30
C GLY A 454 16.69 -10.83 -4.22
N TYR A 455 16.14 -12.03 -4.15
CA TYR A 455 16.57 -13.06 -3.20
C TYR A 455 17.88 -13.70 -3.67
N LYS A 456 18.93 -13.63 -2.84
CA LYS A 456 20.29 -14.12 -3.18
C LYS A 456 20.87 -13.48 -4.45
N ILE A 457 20.45 -12.24 -4.75
CA ILE A 457 20.96 -11.45 -5.88
C ILE A 457 21.72 -10.24 -5.35
N GLU A 458 22.95 -10.07 -5.83
CA GLU A 458 23.78 -8.90 -5.53
C GLU A 458 23.79 -7.91 -6.70
N HIS A 459 23.92 -8.43 -7.92
CA HIS A 459 23.95 -7.71 -9.19
C HIS A 459 22.83 -8.19 -10.11
N ARG A 460 22.17 -7.25 -10.80
CA ARG A 460 21.25 -7.55 -11.90
C ARG A 460 20.94 -6.28 -12.71
N ALA A 461 20.63 -6.49 -13.99
CA ALA A 461 19.98 -5.48 -14.79
C ALA A 461 18.59 -5.13 -14.23
N ILE A 462 18.19 -3.87 -14.42
CA ILE A 462 16.83 -3.37 -14.23
C ILE A 462 16.30 -3.00 -15.61
N PRO A 463 15.74 -3.95 -16.39
CA PRO A 463 15.31 -3.69 -17.76
C PRO A 463 14.04 -2.86 -17.84
N GLY A 464 13.80 -2.31 -19.04
CA GLY A 464 12.58 -1.59 -19.37
C GLY A 464 12.56 -0.12 -18.97
N HIS A 465 11.50 0.54 -19.41
CA HIS A 465 11.28 1.98 -19.32
C HIS A 465 12.52 2.76 -19.76
N GLU A 466 13.02 2.49 -20.97
CA GLU A 466 14.28 3.07 -21.48
C GLU A 466 14.16 4.54 -21.92
N PHE A 467 12.97 5.13 -21.80
CA PHE A 467 12.74 6.55 -22.05
C PHE A 467 13.71 7.42 -21.26
N GLY A 468 14.41 8.32 -21.96
CA GLY A 468 15.38 9.22 -21.37
C GLY A 468 16.80 8.65 -21.17
N LEU A 469 17.04 7.35 -21.41
CA LEU A 469 18.37 6.75 -21.20
C LEU A 469 19.43 7.22 -22.21
N ARG A 470 19.00 7.68 -23.38
CA ARG A 470 19.88 8.20 -24.46
C ARG A 470 20.12 9.71 -24.37
N LEU A 471 19.55 10.38 -23.36
CA LEU A 471 19.77 11.81 -23.14
C LEU A 471 21.24 12.09 -22.84
N SER A 472 21.74 13.23 -23.31
CA SER A 472 23.01 13.78 -22.86
C SER A 472 22.96 14.00 -21.34
N PRO A 473 24.12 14.05 -20.65
CA PRO A 473 24.15 14.33 -19.22
C PRO A 473 23.41 15.64 -18.84
N GLU A 474 23.52 16.67 -19.67
CA GLU A 474 22.85 17.95 -19.46
C GLU A 474 21.32 17.84 -19.60
N ASP A 475 20.83 17.22 -20.66
CA ASP A 475 19.39 17.02 -20.87
C ASP A 475 18.78 16.12 -19.80
N ARG A 476 19.50 15.07 -19.39
CA ARG A 476 19.10 14.21 -18.26
C ARG A 476 18.97 15.03 -16.98
N ALA A 477 19.94 15.89 -16.71
CA ALA A 477 19.96 16.71 -15.51
C ALA A 477 18.85 17.78 -15.52
N ARG A 478 18.40 18.25 -16.70
CA ARG A 478 17.21 19.10 -16.88
C ARG A 478 15.92 18.33 -16.67
N LEU A 479 15.79 17.14 -17.27
CA LEU A 479 14.63 16.26 -17.07
C LEU A 479 14.42 15.93 -15.59
N ILE A 480 15.48 15.56 -14.87
CA ILE A 480 15.42 15.29 -13.43
C ILE A 480 14.99 16.54 -12.65
N ALA A 481 15.49 17.73 -13.02
CA ALA A 481 15.07 18.98 -12.38
C ALA A 481 13.56 19.21 -12.55
N PHE A 482 13.01 19.02 -13.74
CA PHE A 482 11.57 19.09 -13.98
C PHE A 482 10.80 18.07 -13.14
N LEU A 483 11.19 16.80 -13.16
CA LEU A 483 10.51 15.75 -12.41
C LEU A 483 10.49 16.04 -10.91
N ARG A 484 11.53 16.67 -10.36
CA ARG A 484 11.55 17.08 -8.95
C ARG A 484 10.52 18.15 -8.62
N THR A 485 10.05 18.94 -9.59
CA THR A 485 8.99 19.95 -9.38
C THR A 485 7.58 19.34 -9.30
N LEU A 486 7.41 18.07 -9.71
CA LEU A 486 6.13 17.35 -9.72
C LEU A 486 5.86 16.68 -8.38
#